data_AF-A0A672P755-F1
#
_entry.id   AF-A0A672P755-F1
#
_cell.length_a   1.000
_cell.length_b   1.000
_cell.length_c   1.000
_cell.angle_alpha   90.00
_cell.angle_beta   90.00
_cell.angle_gamma   90.00
#
_symmetry.space_group_name_H-M   'P 1'
#
loop_
_entity.id
_entity.type
_entity.pdbx_description
1 polymer ?
#
loop_
_entity_poly.entity_id
_entity_poly.type
_entity_poly.pdbx_seq_one_letter_code
_entity_poly.pdbx_strand_id
1 'polypeptide(L)'
;MYLCNFPFTADKTVKNRALIVSSKKTVKDCFVGVISSHGEEGVVFGADGRAVKLAEIYSYFGSLSMADKSKLFLIQILYCYGAFMHPLGSELIQTFCKLLEGGGPDLEITRLLTRINFQVAYNFESRGKLLGGKKQMPCFVTRFTREVFPFRKMAAAEDLSLTFAATQLIDEPNRSRKSSIS
;
A
#
# COMPACT_ATOMS: atom_id res chain seq x y z
N MET A 1 8.83 -9.50 -0.68
CA MET A 1 7.97 -8.56 -1.42
C MET A 1 8.07 -8.93 -2.89
N TYR A 2 6.94 -9.23 -3.55
CA TYR A 2 6.92 -9.37 -5.02
C TYR A 2 6.46 -8.03 -5.60
N LEU A 3 7.33 -7.38 -6.37
CA LEU A 3 7.01 -6.15 -7.09
C LEU A 3 6.77 -6.53 -8.55
N CYS A 4 5.59 -6.22 -9.09
CA CYS A 4 5.29 -6.46 -10.50
C CYS A 4 4.79 -5.17 -11.13
N ASN A 5 5.53 -4.68 -12.12
CA ASN A 5 5.04 -3.67 -13.06
C ASN A 5 4.37 -4.43 -14.21
N PHE A 6 3.07 -4.21 -14.40
CA PHE A 6 2.29 -4.94 -15.38
C PHE A 6 2.14 -4.11 -16.66
N PRO A 7 2.63 -4.57 -17.84
CA PRO A 7 2.04 -4.13 -19.09
C PRO A 7 0.59 -4.63 -19.09
N PHE A 8 -0.34 -3.69 -19.08
CA PHE A 8 -1.75 -3.94 -18.88
C PHE A 8 -2.50 -3.76 -20.20
N THR A 9 -3.42 -4.66 -20.53
CA THR A 9 -4.29 -4.57 -21.72
C THR A 9 -5.72 -4.81 -21.26
N ALA A 10 -6.68 -4.06 -21.81
CA ALA A 10 -8.10 -4.23 -21.48
C ALA A 10 -8.80 -5.35 -22.26
N ASP A 11 -8.09 -6.01 -23.17
CA ASP A 11 -8.65 -7.15 -23.88
C ASP A 11 -9.01 -8.28 -22.93
N LYS A 12 -10.31 -8.61 -22.85
CA LYS A 12 -10.79 -9.75 -22.06
C LYS A 12 -10.37 -11.09 -22.66
N THR A 13 -10.06 -11.15 -23.96
CA THR A 13 -9.58 -12.36 -24.64
C THR A 13 -8.08 -12.59 -24.43
N VAL A 14 -7.28 -11.53 -24.45
CA VAL A 14 -5.89 -11.53 -23.94
C VAL A 14 -5.94 -11.21 -22.45
N LYS A 15 -6.48 -12.15 -21.68
CA LYS A 15 -6.41 -12.14 -20.20
C LYS A 15 -5.09 -11.52 -19.78
N ASN A 16 -5.11 -10.57 -18.84
CA ASN A 16 -3.92 -10.00 -18.21
C ASN A 16 -3.09 -11.12 -17.55
N ARG A 17 -2.37 -11.88 -18.37
CA ARG A 17 -1.82 -13.19 -18.03
C ARG A 17 -0.78 -13.01 -16.94
N ALA A 18 -0.06 -11.89 -16.97
CA ALA A 18 0.84 -11.48 -15.91
C ALA A 18 0.11 -11.27 -14.58
N LEU A 19 -1.04 -10.59 -14.54
CA LEU A 19 -1.83 -10.40 -13.30
C LEU A 19 -2.37 -11.73 -12.78
N ILE A 20 -2.93 -12.57 -13.66
CA ILE A 20 -3.49 -13.87 -13.28
C ILE A 20 -2.39 -14.85 -12.84
N VAL A 21 -1.22 -14.82 -13.48
CA VAL A 21 -0.07 -15.62 -13.06
C VAL A 21 0.42 -15.13 -11.71
N SER A 22 0.53 -13.81 -11.50
CA SER A 22 0.93 -13.25 -10.22
C SER A 22 -0.08 -13.53 -9.10
N SER A 23 -1.39 -13.56 -9.38
CA SER A 23 -2.40 -13.89 -8.37
C SER A 23 -2.44 -15.37 -7.98
N LYS A 24 -1.83 -16.24 -8.79
CA LYS A 24 -1.64 -17.67 -8.51
C LYS A 24 -0.31 -17.98 -7.81
N LYS A 25 0.58 -16.99 -7.65
CA LYS A 25 1.84 -17.21 -6.92
C LYS A 25 1.57 -17.25 -5.43
N THR A 26 2.08 -18.30 -4.78
CA THR A 26 2.08 -18.39 -3.32
C THR A 26 3.02 -17.33 -2.75
N VAL A 27 2.46 -16.31 -2.11
CA VAL A 27 3.23 -15.35 -1.30
C VAL A 27 3.16 -15.76 0.16
N LYS A 28 4.23 -15.48 0.93
CA LYS A 28 4.28 -15.81 2.36
C LYS A 28 3.26 -14.99 3.15
N ASP A 29 3.39 -13.66 3.17
CA ASP A 29 2.60 -12.81 4.09
C ASP A 29 1.87 -11.66 3.39
N CYS A 30 2.50 -11.04 2.39
CA CYS A 30 1.97 -9.87 1.69
C CYS A 30 2.24 -9.91 0.18
N PHE A 31 1.23 -9.51 -0.59
CA PHE A 31 1.31 -9.20 -2.01
C PHE A 31 1.27 -7.68 -2.21
N VAL A 32 2.20 -7.14 -3.00
CA VAL A 32 2.23 -5.72 -3.39
C VAL A 32 2.09 -5.62 -4.91
N GLY A 33 0.96 -5.15 -5.39
CA GLY A 33 0.74 -4.84 -6.80
C GLY A 33 1.02 -3.36 -7.07
N VAL A 34 1.83 -3.05 -8.07
CA VAL A 34 2.02 -1.67 -8.54
C VAL A 34 1.39 -1.53 -9.91
N ILE A 35 0.48 -0.58 -10.04
CA ILE A 35 -0.17 -0.25 -11.30
C ILE A 35 0.16 1.20 -11.62
N SER A 36 0.87 1.42 -12.72
CA SER A 36 1.17 2.75 -13.24
C SER A 36 0.55 2.85 -14.62
N SER A 37 -0.50 3.64 -14.77
CA SER A 37 -1.16 3.85 -16.07
C SER A 37 -1.83 5.22 -16.14
N HIS A 38 -2.35 5.58 -17.31
CA HIS A 38 -3.38 6.61 -17.41
C HIS A 38 -4.71 6.05 -16.87
N GLY A 39 -5.60 6.93 -16.43
CA GLY A 39 -6.85 6.49 -15.82
C GLY A 39 -7.65 7.64 -15.24
N GLU A 40 -8.78 7.26 -14.67
CA GLU A 40 -9.66 8.10 -13.88
C GLU A 40 -10.04 7.33 -12.61
N GLU A 41 -10.80 7.94 -11.71
CA GLU A 41 -11.18 7.26 -10.48
C GLU A 41 -11.94 5.94 -10.76
N GLY A 42 -11.41 4.84 -10.22
CA GLY A 42 -11.97 3.50 -10.40
C GLY A 42 -11.58 2.79 -11.71
N VAL A 43 -10.88 3.45 -12.64
CA VAL A 43 -10.58 2.93 -13.98
C VAL A 43 -9.12 3.21 -14.37
N VAL A 44 -8.46 2.20 -14.93
CA VAL A 44 -7.12 2.34 -15.54
C VAL A 44 -7.18 1.95 -17.01
N PHE A 45 -6.42 2.64 -17.85
CA PHE A 45 -6.33 2.33 -19.28
C PHE A 45 -5.25 1.28 -19.53
N GLY A 46 -5.52 0.33 -20.43
CA GLY A 46 -4.52 -0.57 -20.97
C GLY A 46 -3.66 0.10 -22.05
N ALA A 47 -2.59 -0.57 -22.45
CA ALA A 47 -1.75 -0.20 -23.59
C ALA A 47 -2.53 -0.20 -24.92
N ASP A 48 -3.66 -0.89 -24.95
CA ASP A 48 -4.64 -0.89 -26.04
C ASP A 48 -5.60 0.32 -25.98
N GLY A 49 -5.40 1.25 -25.05
CA GLY A 49 -6.22 2.47 -24.88
C GLY A 49 -7.61 2.21 -24.30
N ARG A 50 -7.93 0.97 -23.94
CA ARG A 50 -9.24 0.60 -23.41
C ARG A 50 -9.27 0.67 -21.89
N ALA A 51 -10.44 1.02 -21.35
CA ALA A 51 -10.66 1.15 -19.91
C ALA A 51 -10.86 -0.22 -19.23
N VAL A 52 -10.22 -0.42 -18.07
CA VAL A 52 -10.50 -1.55 -17.17
C VAL A 52 -10.81 -1.05 -15.76
N LYS A 53 -11.87 -1.61 -15.20
CA LYS A 53 -12.28 -1.30 -13.83
C LYS A 53 -11.31 -1.94 -12.83
N LEU A 54 -10.89 -1.16 -11.84
CA LEU A 54 -10.07 -1.68 -10.73
C LEU A 54 -10.74 -2.85 -10.00
N ALA A 55 -12.07 -2.86 -9.92
CA ALA A 55 -12.84 -3.97 -9.37
C ALA A 55 -12.57 -5.30 -10.10
N GLU A 56 -12.42 -5.26 -11.43
CA GLU A 56 -12.07 -6.44 -12.22
C GLU A 56 -10.66 -6.94 -11.88
N ILE A 57 -9.70 -6.02 -11.74
CA ILE A 57 -8.33 -6.35 -11.35
C ILE A 57 -8.30 -7.01 -9.96
N TYR A 58 -8.98 -6.43 -8.98
CA TYR A 58 -9.05 -6.95 -7.62
C TYR A 58 -9.73 -8.32 -7.55
N SER A 59 -10.69 -8.62 -8.44
CA SER A 59 -11.36 -9.92 -8.50
C SER A 59 -10.39 -11.09 -8.72
N TYR A 60 -9.30 -10.88 -9.47
CA TYR A 60 -8.30 -11.93 -9.72
C TYR A 60 -7.53 -12.37 -8.46
N PHE A 61 -7.55 -11.55 -7.41
CA PHE A 61 -6.87 -11.78 -6.12
C PHE A 61 -7.83 -12.24 -5.02
N GLY A 62 -9.08 -12.59 -5.37
CA GLY A 62 -10.04 -13.23 -4.48
C GLY A 62 -9.88 -14.76 -4.35
N SER A 63 -8.83 -15.35 -4.92
CA SER A 63 -8.60 -16.80 -4.90
C SER A 63 -8.16 -17.30 -3.51
N LEU A 64 -8.33 -18.60 -3.24
CA LEU A 64 -7.89 -19.26 -1.99
C LEU A 64 -6.39 -19.02 -1.70
N SER A 65 -5.56 -18.95 -2.73
CA SER A 65 -4.11 -18.70 -2.60
C SER A 65 -3.79 -17.38 -1.90
N MET A 66 -4.69 -16.41 -1.98
CA MET A 66 -4.51 -15.07 -1.44
C MET A 66 -5.49 -14.76 -0.28
N ALA A 67 -6.33 -15.70 0.15
CA ALA A 67 -7.40 -15.43 1.13
C ALA A 67 -6.85 -14.83 2.44
N ASP A 68 -5.81 -15.44 3.00
CA ASP A 68 -5.21 -15.05 4.29
C ASP A 68 -3.97 -14.14 4.14
N LYS A 69 -3.79 -13.53 2.96
CA LYS A 69 -2.61 -12.71 2.65
C LYS A 69 -2.99 -11.23 2.62
N SER A 70 -2.10 -10.40 3.16
CA SER A 70 -2.24 -8.94 3.02
C SER A 70 -2.07 -8.56 1.55
N LYS A 71 -3.00 -7.75 1.02
CA LYS A 71 -3.00 -7.31 -0.38
C LYS A 71 -2.89 -5.80 -0.41
N LEU A 72 -1.78 -5.29 -0.90
CA LEU A 72 -1.56 -3.86 -1.09
C LEU A 72 -1.49 -3.58 -2.60
N PHE A 73 -2.29 -2.65 -3.08
CA PHE A 73 -2.21 -2.16 -4.45
C PHE A 73 -1.85 -0.67 -4.43
N LEU A 74 -0.69 -0.34 -4.99
CA LEU A 74 -0.26 1.03 -5.20
C LEU A 74 -0.62 1.42 -6.64
N ILE A 75 -1.55 2.34 -6.78
CA ILE A 75 -2.06 2.76 -8.09
C ILE A 75 -1.62 4.19 -8.32
N GLN A 76 -0.72 4.37 -9.27
CA GLN A 76 -0.35 5.67 -9.80
C GLN A 76 -1.11 5.88 -11.11
N ILE A 77 -2.02 6.86 -11.11
CA ILE A 77 -2.68 7.33 -12.32
C ILE A 77 -1.92 8.55 -12.84
N LEU A 78 -1.37 8.45 -14.05
CA LEU A 78 -0.93 9.61 -14.82
C LEU A 78 -2.17 10.32 -15.33
N TYR A 79 -2.63 11.31 -14.58
CA TYR A 79 -3.39 12.39 -15.21
C TYR A 79 -2.46 13.08 -16.22
N CYS A 80 -3.01 13.63 -17.29
CA CYS A 80 -2.29 14.22 -18.44
C CYS A 80 -1.40 15.46 -18.09
N TYR A 81 -1.02 15.61 -16.82
CA TYR A 81 -0.18 16.65 -16.29
C TYR A 81 1.26 16.15 -16.19
N GLY A 82 2.05 16.38 -17.24
CA GLY A 82 3.51 16.18 -17.22
C GLY A 82 4.22 16.93 -16.08
N ALA A 83 3.52 17.84 -15.41
CA ALA A 83 3.96 18.61 -14.24
C ALA A 83 4.32 17.75 -13.01
N PHE A 84 3.75 16.55 -12.88
CA PHE A 84 4.02 15.63 -11.76
C PHE A 84 4.96 14.47 -12.14
N MET A 85 5.58 14.52 -13.34
CA MET A 85 6.56 13.53 -13.76
C MET A 85 7.93 13.85 -13.16
N HIS A 86 8.37 13.02 -12.21
CA HIS A 86 9.73 13.08 -11.70
C HIS A 86 10.65 12.16 -12.54
N PRO A 87 11.88 12.57 -12.90
CA PRO A 87 12.81 11.76 -13.70
C PRO A 87 13.13 10.39 -13.09
N LEU A 88 13.01 10.27 -11.77
CA LEU A 88 13.29 9.04 -11.01
C LEU A 88 12.05 8.13 -10.80
N GLY A 89 10.89 8.49 -11.36
CA GLY A 89 9.64 7.71 -11.28
C GLY A 89 8.57 8.30 -10.35
N SER A 90 7.54 7.53 -10.01
CA SER A 90 6.43 7.98 -9.15
C SER A 90 6.91 8.32 -7.74
N GLU A 91 6.58 9.52 -7.25
CA GLU A 91 6.90 9.94 -5.88
C GLU A 91 6.27 9.01 -4.82
N LEU A 92 5.08 8.48 -5.10
CA LEU A 92 4.42 7.50 -4.23
C LEU A 92 5.27 6.25 -4.06
N ILE A 93 5.75 5.67 -5.17
CA ILE A 93 6.55 4.43 -5.15
C ILE A 93 7.91 4.70 -4.51
N GLN A 94 8.55 5.81 -4.87
CA GLN A 94 9.84 6.19 -4.30
C GLN A 94 9.73 6.39 -2.78
N THR A 95 8.72 7.14 -2.33
CA THR A 95 8.46 7.37 -0.90
C THR A 95 8.16 6.07 -0.17
N PHE A 96 7.37 5.18 -0.77
CA PHE A 96 7.09 3.86 -0.23
C PHE A 96 8.36 3.04 -0.03
N CYS A 97 9.23 2.95 -1.05
CA CYS A 97 10.51 2.23 -0.94
C CYS A 97 11.42 2.85 0.12
N LYS A 98 11.59 4.18 0.14
CA LYS A 98 12.40 4.90 1.13
C LYS A 98 11.94 4.60 2.57
N LEU A 99 10.63 4.62 2.80
CA LEU A 99 10.08 4.33 4.13
C LEU A 99 10.27 2.86 4.51
N LEU A 100 10.17 1.92 3.57
CA LEU A 100 10.47 0.51 3.83
C LEU A 100 11.94 0.25 4.14
N GLU A 101 12.86 1.08 3.65
CA GLU A 101 14.28 0.99 4.00
C GLU A 101 14.56 1.61 5.39
N GLY A 102 13.85 2.69 5.74
CA GLY A 102 14.02 3.46 6.97
C GLY A 102 13.21 3.00 8.19
N GLY A 103 12.96 1.69 8.34
CA GLY A 103 12.20 1.14 9.50
C GLY A 103 10.69 1.04 9.29
N GLY A 104 10.19 1.25 8.07
CA GLY A 104 8.84 0.93 7.66
C GLY A 104 8.40 -0.54 7.79
N PRO A 105 9.29 -1.55 7.77
CA PRO A 105 8.88 -2.95 7.88
C PRO A 105 8.17 -3.28 9.20
N ASP A 106 8.54 -2.60 10.28
CA ASP A 106 7.96 -2.79 11.62
C ASP A 106 6.70 -1.95 11.87
N LEU A 107 6.31 -1.11 10.91
CA LEU A 107 5.12 -0.30 11.02
C LEU A 107 3.86 -1.09 10.67
N GLU A 108 2.81 -0.81 11.42
CA GLU A 108 1.44 -1.12 11.03
C GLU A 108 1.11 -0.39 9.72
N ILE A 109 0.31 -1.02 8.86
CA ILE A 109 0.09 -0.52 7.50
C ILE A 109 -0.51 0.89 7.46
N THR A 110 -1.49 1.23 8.29
CA THR A 110 -2.08 2.58 8.31
C THR A 110 -1.07 3.64 8.75
N ARG A 111 -0.15 3.31 9.67
CA ARG A 111 0.97 4.19 10.04
C ARG A 111 1.93 4.39 8.88
N LEU A 112 2.28 3.33 8.15
CA LEU A 112 3.12 3.43 6.96
C LEU A 112 2.46 4.33 5.90
N LEU A 113 1.18 4.10 5.60
CA LEU A 113 0.40 4.90 4.65
C LEU A 113 0.33 6.38 5.08
N THR A 114 0.16 6.65 6.36
CA THR A 114 0.16 8.02 6.90
C THR A 114 1.50 8.72 6.69
N ARG A 115 2.63 8.01 6.92
CA ARG A 115 3.97 8.55 6.67
C ARG A 115 4.20 8.81 5.18
N ILE A 116 3.69 7.95 4.30
CA ILE A 116 3.74 8.18 2.85
C ILE A 116 3.00 9.46 2.49
N ASN A 117 1.77 9.64 2.98
CA ASN A 117 0.99 10.85 2.73
C ASN A 117 1.73 12.11 3.17
N PHE A 118 2.31 12.08 4.37
CA PHE A 118 3.12 13.20 4.87
C PHE A 118 4.30 13.49 3.93
N GLN A 119 5.12 12.49 3.60
CA GLN A 119 6.30 12.67 2.76
C GLN A 119 5.92 13.22 1.37
N VAL A 120 4.91 12.65 0.71
CA VAL A 120 4.48 13.10 -0.62
C VAL A 120 3.90 14.51 -0.56
N ALA A 121 3.06 14.83 0.43
CA ALA A 121 2.42 16.14 0.51
C ALA A 121 3.42 17.28 0.79
N TYR A 122 4.42 17.05 1.63
CA TYR A 122 5.34 18.10 2.05
C TYR A 122 6.56 18.21 1.14
N ASN A 123 7.11 17.08 0.65
CA ASN A 123 8.39 17.09 -0.06
C ASN A 123 8.27 17.12 -1.58
N PHE A 124 7.05 17.04 -2.11
CA PHE A 124 6.82 17.04 -3.55
C PHE A 124 5.85 18.13 -3.97
N GLU A 125 6.15 18.75 -5.11
CA GLU A 125 5.30 19.72 -5.78
C GLU A 125 5.50 19.60 -7.29
N SER A 126 4.43 19.86 -8.05
CA SER A 126 4.55 19.88 -9.51
C SER A 126 5.41 21.02 -10.00
N ARG A 127 6.05 20.78 -11.13
CA ARG A 127 6.86 21.75 -11.86
C ARG A 127 6.11 22.29 -13.07
N GLY A 128 6.51 23.47 -13.56
CA GLY A 128 6.00 24.06 -14.80
C GLY A 128 5.13 25.31 -14.59
N LYS A 129 4.81 25.99 -15.69
CA LYS A 129 4.19 27.33 -15.66
C LYS A 129 2.75 27.34 -15.13
N LEU A 130 1.96 26.32 -15.47
CA LEU A 130 0.52 26.24 -15.15
C LEU A 130 0.25 25.57 -13.80
N LEU A 131 1.05 24.56 -13.45
CA LEU A 131 0.82 23.72 -12.28
C LEU A 131 1.97 23.81 -11.26
N GLY A 132 2.91 24.74 -11.43
CA GLY A 132 4.01 24.94 -10.49
C GLY A 132 3.52 25.11 -9.04
N GLY A 133 4.15 24.41 -8.10
CA GLY A 133 3.85 24.52 -6.67
C GLY A 133 2.57 23.81 -6.20
N LYS A 134 1.85 23.10 -7.09
CA LYS A 134 0.70 22.29 -6.65
C LYS A 134 1.19 21.03 -5.95
N LYS A 135 0.52 20.67 -4.86
CA LYS A 135 0.81 19.49 -4.05
C LYS A 135 -0.03 18.30 -4.52
N GLN A 136 0.52 17.11 -4.37
CA GLN A 136 -0.20 15.85 -4.56
C GLN A 136 -0.45 15.21 -3.18
N MET A 137 -1.63 14.63 -3.00
CA MET A 137 -1.96 13.82 -1.84
C MET A 137 -2.38 12.42 -2.31
N PRO A 138 -1.66 11.35 -1.94
CA PRO A 138 -2.12 10.00 -2.18
C PRO A 138 -3.43 9.72 -1.42
N CYS A 139 -4.35 9.02 -2.08
CA CYS A 139 -5.57 8.55 -1.45
C CYS A 139 -5.46 7.04 -1.20
N PHE A 140 -5.71 6.63 0.03
CA PHE A 140 -5.67 5.22 0.42
C PHE A 140 -7.05 4.74 0.82
N VAL A 141 -7.47 3.64 0.22
CA VAL A 141 -8.72 2.93 0.55
C VAL A 141 -8.34 1.57 1.12
N THR A 142 -8.80 1.29 2.34
CA THR A 142 -8.50 0.04 3.04
C THR A 142 -9.76 -0.79 3.28
N ARG A 143 -9.61 -2.11 3.19
CA ARG A 143 -10.61 -3.11 3.63
C ARG A 143 -10.03 -4.05 4.70
N PHE A 144 -8.93 -3.65 5.34
CA PHE A 144 -8.38 -4.41 6.46
C PHE A 144 -9.37 -4.35 7.64
N THR A 145 -9.63 -5.51 8.24
CA THR A 145 -10.51 -5.63 9.42
C THR A 145 -9.73 -5.71 10.73
N ARG A 146 -8.40 -5.68 10.66
CA ARG A 146 -7.46 -5.80 11.77
C ARG A 146 -6.19 -5.00 11.46
N GLU A 147 -5.44 -4.66 12.50
CA GLU A 147 -4.08 -4.14 12.34
C GLU A 147 -3.19 -5.21 11.68
N VAL A 148 -2.44 -4.81 10.66
CA VAL A 148 -1.57 -5.70 9.92
C VAL A 148 -0.17 -5.12 9.79
N PHE A 149 0.83 -5.99 9.88
CA PHE A 149 2.26 -5.67 9.77
C PHE A 149 2.85 -6.40 8.55
N PRO A 150 2.46 -6.01 7.32
CA PRO A 150 2.67 -6.83 6.12
C PRO A 150 4.14 -7.02 5.73
N PHE A 151 5.05 -6.22 6.28
CA PHE A 151 6.46 -6.19 5.93
C PHE A 151 7.38 -6.62 7.07
N ARG A 152 6.83 -6.88 8.26
CA ARG A 152 7.61 -7.26 9.43
C ARG A 152 8.25 -8.61 9.16
N LYS A 153 9.57 -8.67 9.23
CA LYS A 153 10.26 -9.96 9.25
C LYS A 153 9.99 -10.57 10.62
N MET A 154 9.28 -11.69 10.64
CA MET A 154 9.30 -12.53 11.84
C MET A 154 10.73 -13.06 11.95
N ALA A 155 11.43 -12.68 13.02
CA ALA A 155 12.63 -13.41 13.41
C ALA A 155 12.26 -14.90 13.49
N ALA A 156 13.15 -15.77 13.00
CA ALA A 156 12.97 -17.21 13.11
C ALA A 156 12.57 -17.55 14.55
N ALA A 157 11.65 -18.50 14.70
CA ALA A 157 11.01 -18.86 15.95
C ALA A 157 12.00 -19.23 17.08
N GLU A 158 12.48 -18.21 17.77
CA GLU A 158 12.93 -18.19 19.16
C GLU A 158 12.37 -16.83 19.62
N ASP A 159 11.17 -16.76 20.19
CA ASP A 159 11.05 -16.60 21.64
C ASP A 159 9.55 -16.53 22.07
N LEU A 160 8.74 -17.53 21.67
CA LEU A 160 7.33 -17.63 22.06
C LEU A 160 7.10 -17.88 23.56
N SER A 161 8.17 -18.01 24.37
CA SER A 161 8.10 -18.15 25.82
C SER A 161 8.06 -16.81 26.56
N LEU A 162 8.66 -15.75 26.03
CA LEU A 162 8.81 -14.48 26.75
C LEU A 162 7.58 -13.55 26.71
N THR A 163 6.67 -13.74 25.75
CA THR A 163 5.42 -12.95 25.66
C THR A 163 4.30 -13.46 26.57
N PHE A 164 4.31 -14.74 26.95
CA PHE A 164 3.31 -15.28 27.89
C PHE A 164 3.58 -14.81 29.34
N ALA A 165 4.85 -14.60 29.71
CA ALA A 165 5.24 -14.17 31.05
C ALA A 165 4.89 -12.70 31.37
N ALA A 166 4.89 -11.81 30.38
CA ALA A 166 4.70 -10.38 30.60
C ALA A 166 3.24 -9.96 30.91
N THR A 167 2.26 -10.85 30.67
CA THR A 167 0.83 -10.51 30.86
C THR A 167 0.31 -10.87 32.26
N GLN A 168 1.10 -11.56 33.10
CA GLN A 168 0.65 -12.04 34.42
C GLN A 168 1.07 -11.16 35.62
N LEU A 169 1.77 -10.03 35.43
CA LEU A 169 2.34 -9.27 36.55
C LEU A 169 1.91 -7.79 36.66
N ILE A 170 0.69 -7.44 36.26
CA ILE A 170 0.12 -6.14 36.65
C ILE A 170 -1.29 -6.36 37.19
N ASP A 171 -1.36 -6.93 38.38
CA ASP A 171 -2.48 -6.75 39.29
C ASP A 171 -1.95 -5.90 40.46
N GLU A 172 -2.27 -4.60 40.47
CA GLU A 172 -2.10 -3.72 41.63
C GLU A 172 -3.24 -2.68 41.63
N PRO A 173 -3.70 -2.25 42.81
CA PRO A 173 -5.11 -1.99 43.06
C PRO A 173 -5.55 -0.55 42.76
N ASN A 174 -6.85 -0.45 42.53
CA ASN A 174 -7.69 0.73 42.34
C ASN A 174 -7.28 1.94 43.21
N ARG A 175 -6.69 2.97 42.59
CA ARG A 175 -6.40 4.26 43.24
C ARG A 175 -7.54 5.25 42.97
N SER A 176 -8.22 5.63 44.06
CA SER A 176 -9.30 6.61 44.14
C SER A 176 -9.06 7.90 43.32
N ARG A 177 -10.06 8.26 42.49
CA ARG A 177 -10.12 9.52 41.75
C ARG A 177 -10.28 10.70 42.72
N LYS A 178 -9.31 11.62 42.73
CA LYS A 178 -9.51 12.96 43.30
C LYS A 178 -10.20 13.85 42.26
N SER A 179 -11.20 14.61 42.71
CA SER A 179 -11.93 15.59 41.91
C SER A 179 -11.00 16.72 41.47
N SER A 180 -11.03 17.06 40.18
CA SER A 180 -10.43 18.28 39.65
C SER A 180 -11.21 19.49 40.16
N ILE A 181 -10.51 20.47 40.74
CA ILE A 181 -11.06 21.78 41.08
C ILE A 181 -10.94 22.70 39.85
N SER A 182 -11.92 23.61 39.78
CA SER A 182 -12.27 24.66 38.81
C SER A 182 -11.18 25.25 37.91
#